data_AF-A0A7V3XI52-F1
#
_entry.id   AF-A0A7V3XI52-F1
#
_cell.length_a   1.000
_cell.length_b   1.000
_cell.length_c   1.000
_cell.angle_alpha   90.00
_cell.angle_beta   90.00
_cell.angle_gamma   90.00
#
_symmetry.space_group_name_H-M   'P 1'
#
loop_
_entity.id
_entity.type
_entity.pdbx_description
1 polymer ?
#
loop_
_entity_poly.entity_id
_entity_poly.type
_entity_poly.pdbx_seq_one_letter_code
_entity_poly.pdbx_strand_id
1 'polypeptide(L)' 'MLRSDRRGRFAVEVRLLPEPCLWCWEIRDVERGEVVDSSWSAEWAAFRSADEAWAAGHRHLERLAA' A
#
# COMPACT_ATOMS: atom_id res chain seq x y z
N MET A 1 -12.25 8.05 4.85
CA MET A 1 -11.32 8.22 5.99
C MET A 1 -10.04 7.48 5.63
N LEU A 2 -9.04 8.16 5.08
CA LEU A 2 -7.76 7.53 4.75
C LEU A 2 -7.04 7.21 6.06
N ARG A 3 -6.87 5.92 6.35
CA ARG A 3 -6.05 5.45 7.46
C ARG A 3 -4.59 5.42 7.01
N SER A 4 -3.90 6.54 7.17
CA SER A 4 -2.46 6.61 6.95
C SER A 4 -1.75 6.17 8.24
N ASP A 5 -1.22 4.95 8.27
CA ASP A 5 -0.24 4.56 9.29
C ASP A 5 1.15 4.86 8.74
N ARG A 6 1.90 5.68 9.49
CA ARG A 6 3.16 6.27 9.04
C ARG A 6 4.29 5.69 9.90
N ARG A 7 5.19 4.90 9.32
CA ARG A 7 6.44 4.49 9.97
C ARG A 7 7.58 5.34 9.42
N GLY A 8 7.95 6.37 10.17
CA GLY A 8 9.00 7.31 9.75
C GLY A 8 8.62 7.99 8.44
N ARG A 9 9.46 7.87 7.42
CA ARG A 9 9.24 8.48 6.09
C ARG A 9 8.29 7.70 5.19
N PHE A 10 7.81 6.52 5.58
CA PHE A 10 7.00 5.68 4.72
C PHE A 10 5.55 5.54 5.22
N ALA A 11 4.61 5.55 4.29
CA ALA A 11 3.19 5.36 4.55
C ALA A 11 2.59 4.32 3.60
N VAL A 12 1.63 3.54 4.09
CA VAL A 12 0.82 2.66 3.25
C VAL A 12 -0.42 3.42 2.77
N GLU A 13 -0.62 3.44 1.48
CA GLU A 13 -1.84 3.93 0.84
C GLU A 13 -2.53 2.81 0.07
N VAL A 14 -3.85 2.88 0.02
CA VAL A 14 -4.67 1.92 -0.73
C VAL A 14 -5.31 2.60 -1.92
N ARG A 15 -5.21 1.95 -3.09
CA ARG A 15 -5.74 2.46 -4.35
C ARG A 15 -6.69 1.43 -4.95
N LEU A 16 -7.82 1.92 -5.47
CA LEU A 16 -8.74 1.11 -6.27
C LEU A 16 -8.19 0.97 -7.69
N LEU A 17 -8.04 -0.26 -8.15
CA LEU A 17 -7.86 -0.62 -9.55
C LEU A 17 -9.25 -0.65 -10.21
N PRO A 18 -9.54 0.25 -11.16
CA PRO A 18 -10.89 0.44 -11.66
C PRO A 18 -11.46 -0.80 -12.37
N GLU A 19 -10.61 -1.60 -13.01
CA GLU A 19 -11.00 -2.87 -13.62
C GLU A 19 -9.93 -3.91 -13.23
N PRO A 20 -10.25 -4.96 -12.46
CA PRO A 20 -11.59 -5.47 -12.11
C PRO A 20 -12.13 -5.01 -10.72
N CYS A 21 -12.09 -3.71 -10.41
CA CYS A 21 -12.58 -3.15 -9.12
C CYS A 21 -11.92 -3.79 -7.88
N LEU A 22 -10.63 -4.10 -7.95
CA LEU A 22 -9.85 -4.65 -6.84
C LEU A 22 -8.98 -3.56 -6.19
N TRP A 23 -8.49 -3.82 -4.99
CA TRP A 23 -7.65 -2.90 -4.24
C TRP A 23 -6.19 -3.32 -4.29
N CYS A 24 -5.26 -2.37 -4.37
CA CYS A 24 -3.84 -2.62 -4.17
C CYS A 24 -3.30 -1.70 -3.08
N TRP A 25 -2.19 -2.10 -2.46
CA TRP A 25 -1.43 -1.21 -1.58
C TRP A 25 -0.24 -0.61 -2.33
N GLU A 26 0.12 0.61 -1.96
CA GLU A 26 1.33 1.31 -2.37
C GLU A 26 2.04 1.80 -1.11
N ILE A 27 3.36 1.62 -1.04
CA ILE A 27 4.20 2.26 -0.03
C ILE A 27 4.73 3.55 -0.64
N ARG A 28 4.47 4.67 0.04
CA ARG A 28 4.92 6.00 -0.38
C ARG A 28 5.98 6.54 0.55
N ASP A 29 7.03 7.11 -0.02
CA ASP A 29 7.93 8.00 0.70
C ASP A 29 7.24 9.37 0.83
N VAL A 30 6.86 9.74 2.05
CA VAL A 30 6.10 10.97 2.31
C VAL A 30 6.96 12.24 2.19
N GLU A 31 8.29 12.13 2.24
CA GLU A 31 9.19 13.26 2.07
C GLU A 31 9.42 13.55 0.59
N ARG A 32 9.54 12.50 -0.22
CA ARG A 32 9.76 12.60 -1.67
C ARG A 32 8.47 12.62 -2.49
N GLY A 33 7.34 12.23 -1.88
CA GLY A 33 6.04 12.14 -2.55
C GLY A 33 5.97 11.05 -3.62
N GLU A 34 6.83 10.03 -3.56
CA GLU A 34 6.95 8.99 -4.57
C GLU A 34 6.46 7.63 -4.06
N VAL A 35 5.98 6.79 -4.98
CA VAL A 35 5.67 5.38 -4.69
C VAL A 35 6.98 4.61 -4.74
N VAL A 36 7.37 4.00 -3.63
CA VAL A 36 8.59 3.19 -3.53
C VAL A 36 8.32 1.71 -3.70
N ASP A 37 7.09 1.26 -3.43
CA ASP A 37 6.67 -0.12 -3.67
C ASP A 37 5.15 -0.24 -3.89
N SER A 38 4.71 -1.31 -4.56
CA SER A 38 3.31 -1.53 -4.95
C SER A 38 3.00 -3.01 -5.12
N SER A 39 1.94 -3.48 -4.46
CA SER A 39 1.46 -4.87 -4.61
C SER A 39 1.08 -5.21 -6.06
N TRP A 40 0.56 -4.23 -6.79
CA TRP A 40 0.12 -4.42 -8.16
C TRP A 40 1.28 -4.36 -9.14
N SER A 41 2.14 -3.34 -9.01
CA SER A 41 3.23 -3.13 -9.98
C SER A 41 4.35 -4.15 -9.81
N ALA A 42 4.63 -4.61 -8.58
CA ALA A 42 5.70 -5.55 -8.29
C ALA A 42 5.23 -7.01 -8.33
N GLU A 43 4.11 -7.33 -7.68
CA GLU A 43 3.68 -8.73 -7.44
C GLU A 43 2.40 -9.12 -8.20
N TRP A 44 1.76 -8.16 -8.90
CA TRP A 44 0.45 -8.33 -9.54
C TRP A 44 -0.62 -8.84 -8.54
N ALA A 45 -0.45 -8.47 -7.28
CA ALA A 45 -1.35 -8.82 -6.19
C ALA A 45 -2.39 -7.72 -5.99
N ALA A 46 -3.65 -8.12 -5.97
CA ALA A 46 -4.80 -7.26 -5.68
C ALA A 46 -5.75 -7.95 -4.69
N PHE A 47 -6.53 -7.16 -3.97
CA PHE A 47 -7.32 -7.55 -2.81
C PHE A 47 -8.79 -7.20 -3.02
N ARG A 48 -9.69 -7.91 -2.33
CA ARG A 48 -11.14 -7.71 -2.51
C ARG A 48 -11.67 -6.50 -1.75
N SER A 49 -10.91 -6.00 -0.77
CA SER A 49 -11.28 -4.81 -0.01
C SER A 49 -10.08 -3.91 0.27
N ALA A 50 -10.39 -2.63 0.54
CA ALA A 50 -9.41 -1.65 0.98
C ALA A 50 -8.73 -2.08 2.29
N ASP A 51 -9.47 -2.69 3.22
CA ASP A 51 -8.93 -3.14 4.51
C ASP A 51 -7.97 -4.32 4.34
N GLU A 52 -8.28 -5.27 3.45
CA GLU A 52 -7.36 -6.37 3.10
C GLU A 52 -6.06 -5.84 2.49
N ALA A 53 -6.17 -4.90 1.54
CA ALA A 53 -5.00 -4.27 0.93
C ALA A 53 -4.17 -3.51 1.96
N TRP A 54 -4.82 -2.74 2.82
CA TRP A 54 -4.15 -1.96 3.88
C TRP A 54 -3.41 -2.88 4.85
N ALA A 55 -4.06 -3.94 5.35
CA ALA A 55 -3.44 -4.89 6.27
C ALA A 55 -2.26 -5.63 5.63
N ALA A 56 -2.36 -5.99 4.34
CA ALA A 56 -1.25 -6.61 3.61
C ALA A 56 -0.07 -5.65 3.42
N GLY A 57 -0.34 -4.40 3.03
CA GLY A 57 0.68 -3.36 2.85
C GLY A 57 1.35 -2.99 4.17
N HIS A 58 0.58 -2.94 5.26
CA HIS A 58 1.12 -2.69 6.60
C HIS A 58 2.11 -3.78 7.01
N ARG A 59 1.71 -5.06 6.91
CA ARG A 59 2.62 -6.19 7.16
C ARG A 59 3.86 -6.17 6.26
N HIS A 60 3.74 -5.71 5.01
CA HIS A 60 4.89 -5.54 4.14
C HIS A 60 5.83 -4.45 4.66
N LEU A 61 5.30 -3.27 5.00
CA LEU A 61 6.07 -2.17 5.55
C LEU A 61 6.78 -2.56 6.87
N GLU A 62 6.13 -3.37 7.71
CA GLU A 62 6.78 -3.89 8.93
C GLU A 62 7.96 -4.80 8.62
N ARG A 63 7.89 -5.63 7.57
CA ARG A 63 9.01 -6.49 7.12
C ARG A 63 10.17 -5.69 6.54
N LEU A 64 9.92 -4.58 5.86
CA LEU A 64 10.98 -3.69 5.34
C LEU A 64 11.72 -2.93 6.43
N ALA A 65 11.09 -2.77 7.61
CA ALA A 65 11.64 -2.05 8.75
C ALA A 65 12.31 -2.97 9.79
N ALA A 66 12.33 -4.28 9.56
CA ALA A 66 13.00 -5.29 10.39
C ALA A 66 14.40 -5.59 9.86
#